data_AF-A0AAE3YPI3-F1
#
_entry.id   AF-A0AAE3YPI3-F1
#
_cell.length_a   1.000
_cell.length_b   1.000
_cell.length_c   1.000
_cell.angle_alpha   90.00
_cell.angle_beta   90.00
_cell.angle_gamma   90.00
#
_symmetry.space_group_name_H-M   'P 1'
#
loop_
_entity.id
_entity.type
_entity.pdbx_description
1 polymer ?
#
loop_
_entity_poly.entity_id
_entity_poly.type
_entity_poly.pdbx_seq_one_letter_code
_entity_poly.pdbx_strand_id
1 'polypeptide(L)'
;MAGSDGYHVRSDDLLAHGGTLDSWSAEATAIAGTLRQVTADTGRADSDDEGRGGPADAAALLETVAAALTATGGRVRTCAADYTACDVEVGGEYATVGAEGVS
;
A
#
# COMPACT_ATOMS: atom_id res chain seq x y z
N MET A 1 8.39 -33.56 18.75
CA MET A 1 7.71 -33.03 17.56
C MET A 1 7.52 -31.55 17.81
N ALA A 2 8.28 -30.71 17.10
CA ALA A 2 8.14 -29.26 17.19
C ALA A 2 6.77 -28.90 16.64
N GLY A 3 5.97 -28.18 17.44
CA GLY A 3 4.68 -27.66 17.01
C GLY A 3 4.89 -26.82 15.76
N SER A 4 4.11 -27.11 14.71
CA SER A 4 3.87 -26.13 13.67
C SER A 4 3.07 -25.00 14.30
N ASP A 5 3.76 -24.06 14.96
CA ASP A 5 3.22 -22.73 15.17
C ASP A 5 3.13 -22.10 13.78
N GLY A 6 2.10 -22.51 13.04
CA GLY A 6 1.80 -22.02 11.71
C GLY A 6 1.68 -20.52 11.81
N TYR A 7 2.49 -19.80 11.03
CA TYR A 7 2.35 -18.36 10.89
C TYR A 7 0.94 -18.07 10.36
N HIS A 8 0.00 -17.80 11.24
CA HIS A 8 -1.31 -17.27 10.86
C HIS A 8 -1.11 -15.82 10.45
N VAL A 9 -0.97 -15.61 9.15
CA VAL A 9 -1.02 -14.27 8.57
C VAL A 9 -2.48 -13.82 8.62
N ARG A 10 -2.74 -12.74 9.34
CA ARG A 10 -4.07 -12.13 9.40
C ARG A 10 -4.28 -11.30 8.15
N SER A 11 -5.04 -11.84 7.20
CA SER A 11 -5.38 -11.13 5.95
C SER A 11 -6.01 -9.76 6.21
N ASP A 12 -6.79 -9.61 7.29
CA ASP A 12 -7.35 -8.32 7.71
C ASP A 12 -6.28 -7.28 8.05
N ASP A 13 -5.19 -7.70 8.72
CA ASP A 13 -4.08 -6.80 9.05
C ASP A 13 -3.34 -6.35 7.79
N LEU A 14 -3.19 -7.24 6.80
CA LEU A 14 -2.63 -6.91 5.49
C LEU A 14 -3.54 -5.92 4.73
N LEU A 15 -4.86 -6.13 4.74
CA LEU A 15 -5.82 -5.21 4.10
C LEU A 15 -5.77 -3.82 4.76
N ALA A 16 -5.74 -3.77 6.09
CA ALA A 16 -5.61 -2.52 6.84
C ALA A 16 -4.29 -1.80 6.52
N HIS A 17 -3.19 -2.54 6.38
CA HIS A 17 -1.90 -1.98 6.00
C HIS A 17 -1.91 -1.45 4.56
N GLY A 18 -2.50 -2.18 3.61
CA GLY A 18 -2.70 -1.71 2.24
C GLY A 18 -3.52 -0.42 2.17
N GLY A 19 -4.58 -0.31 2.98
CA GLY A 19 -5.36 0.92 3.11
C GLY A 19 -4.56 2.10 3.68
N THR A 20 -3.66 1.84 4.63
CA THR A 20 -2.76 2.87 5.18
C THR A 20 -1.81 3.40 4.11
N LEU A 21 -1.25 2.51 3.28
CA LEU A 21 -0.37 2.89 2.16
C LEU A 21 -1.09 3.75 1.11
N ASP A 22 -2.35 3.43 0.79
CA ASP A 22 -3.16 4.27 -0.09
C ASP A 22 -3.41 5.66 0.50
N SER A 23 -3.69 5.73 1.81
CA SER A 23 -3.90 7.01 2.50
C SER A 23 -2.64 7.90 2.42
N TRP A 24 -1.46 7.34 2.68
CA TRP A 24 -0.20 8.07 2.55
C TRP A 24 0.10 8.48 1.11
N SER A 25 -0.23 7.63 0.13
CA SER A 25 -0.11 7.99 -1.29
C SER A 25 -1.00 9.19 -1.66
N ALA A 26 -2.24 9.20 -1.18
CA ALA A 26 -3.17 10.31 -1.41
C ALA A 26 -2.66 11.61 -0.77
N GLU A 27 -2.15 11.54 0.46
CA GLU A 27 -1.57 12.67 1.17
C GLU A 27 -0.33 13.22 0.44
N ALA A 28 0.60 12.36 0.03
CA ALA A 28 1.77 12.75 -0.75
C ALA A 28 1.38 13.46 -2.07
N THR A 29 0.36 12.95 -2.75
CA THR A 29 -0.19 13.55 -3.99
C THR A 29 -0.78 14.94 -3.72
N ALA A 30 -1.51 15.11 -2.62
CA ALA A 30 -2.10 16.40 -2.24
C ALA A 30 -1.02 17.44 -1.90
N ILE A 31 0.03 17.04 -1.18
CA ILE A 31 1.17 17.90 -0.87
C ILE A 31 1.92 18.29 -2.16
N ALA A 32 2.17 17.34 -3.07
CA ALA A 32 2.78 17.62 -4.37
C ALA A 32 1.95 18.62 -5.20
N GLY A 33 0.62 18.51 -5.16
CA GLY A 33 -0.29 19.48 -5.76
C GLY A 33 -0.12 20.88 -5.16
N THR A 34 -0.06 20.97 -3.84
CA THR A 34 0.15 22.23 -3.12
C THR A 34 1.49 22.87 -3.47
N LEU A 35 2.57 22.08 -3.54
CA LEU A 35 3.89 22.58 -3.89
C LEU A 35 3.96 23.11 -5.33
N ARG A 36 3.31 22.44 -6.28
CA ARG A 36 3.20 22.95 -7.66
C ARG A 36 2.45 24.27 -7.72
N GLN A 37 1.38 24.41 -6.92
CA GLN A 37 0.64 25.67 -6.82
C GLN A 37 1.54 26.78 -6.26
N VAL A 38 2.31 26.49 -5.20
CA VAL A 38 3.31 27.41 -4.66
C VAL A 38 4.31 27.80 -5.75
N THR A 39 4.90 26.86 -6.48
CA THR A 39 5.81 27.17 -7.60
C THR A 39 5.17 28.08 -8.65
N ALA A 40 3.91 27.83 -9.01
CA ALA A 40 3.19 28.64 -9.99
C ALA A 40 2.94 30.07 -9.47
N ASP A 41 2.61 30.21 -8.18
CA ASP A 41 2.30 31.48 -7.54
C ASP A 41 3.57 32.30 -7.20
N THR A 42 4.68 31.62 -6.87
CA THR A 42 5.94 32.22 -6.40
C THR A 42 7.07 32.18 -7.40
N GLY A 43 6.86 31.65 -8.61
CA GLY A 43 7.82 31.59 -9.72
C GLY A 43 8.18 32.96 -10.31
N ARG A 44 8.41 33.96 -9.45
CA ARG A 44 8.88 35.28 -9.81
C ARG A 44 10.32 35.19 -10.31
N ALA A 45 10.63 35.99 -11.33
CA ALA A 45 11.93 36.01 -11.99
C ALA A 45 13.10 36.44 -11.07
N ASP A 46 12.79 37.00 -9.89
CA ASP A 46 13.75 37.48 -8.90
C ASP A 46 14.06 36.45 -7.78
N SER A 47 13.42 35.27 -7.78
CA SER A 47 13.77 34.18 -6.86
C SER A 47 15.07 33.50 -7.28
N ASP A 48 15.91 33.15 -6.29
CA ASP A 48 17.06 32.27 -6.50
C ASP A 48 16.63 30.88 -7.01
N ASP A 49 17.58 30.10 -7.50
CA ASP A 49 17.30 28.80 -8.13
C ASP A 49 16.64 27.82 -7.13
N GLU A 50 16.97 27.91 -5.84
CA GLU A 50 16.32 27.11 -4.78
C GLU A 50 14.86 27.50 -4.55
N GLY A 51 14.52 28.79 -4.51
CA GLY A 51 13.14 29.26 -4.39
C GLY A 51 12.31 29.06 -5.67
N ARG A 52 12.96 28.96 -6.83
CA ARG A 52 12.29 28.76 -8.14
C ARG A 52 12.06 27.28 -8.47
N GLY A 53 13.03 26.42 -8.16
CA GLY A 53 13.01 24.99 -8.51
C GLY A 53 12.69 24.05 -7.35
N GLY A 54 13.07 24.41 -6.11
CA GLY A 54 12.98 23.52 -4.95
C GLY A 54 11.58 22.94 -4.69
N PRO A 55 10.51 23.75 -4.69
CA PRO A 55 9.16 23.21 -4.50
C PRO A 55 8.70 22.30 -5.65
N ALA A 56 9.15 22.55 -6.88
CA ALA A 56 8.83 21.71 -8.04
C ALA A 56 9.53 20.35 -7.95
N ASP A 57 10.80 20.34 -7.57
CA ASP A 57 11.58 19.12 -7.36
C ASP A 57 11.00 18.28 -6.21
N ALA A 58 10.63 18.93 -5.11
CA ALA A 58 9.95 18.27 -3.99
C ALA A 58 8.60 17.67 -4.40
N ALA A 59 7.83 18.37 -5.24
CA ALA A 59 6.58 17.84 -5.79
C ALA A 59 6.81 16.59 -6.65
N ALA A 60 7.83 16.59 -7.51
CA ALA A 60 8.18 15.43 -8.35
C ALA A 60 8.64 14.22 -7.52
N LEU A 61 9.40 14.45 -6.46
CA LEU A 61 9.79 13.41 -5.51
C LEU A 61 8.57 12.81 -4.79
N LEU A 62 7.64 13.65 -4.35
CA LEU A 62 6.40 13.18 -3.70
C LEU A 62 5.51 12.37 -4.65
N GLU A 63 5.43 12.73 -5.93
CA GLU A 63 4.72 11.91 -6.94
C GLU A 63 5.38 10.53 -7.11
N THR A 64 6.71 10.48 -7.09
CA THR A 64 7.46 9.21 -7.14
C THR A 64 7.16 8.34 -5.91
N VAL A 65 7.14 8.95 -4.73
CA VAL A 65 6.80 8.26 -3.47
C VAL A 65 5.36 7.77 -3.49
N ALA A 66 4.41 8.60 -3.92
CA ALA A 66 3.00 8.21 -4.04
C ALA A 66 2.81 7.00 -4.97
N ALA A 67 3.46 7.01 -6.13
CA ALA A 67 3.43 5.87 -7.05
C ALA A 67 3.99 4.58 -6.41
N ALA A 68 5.11 4.68 -5.68
CA ALA A 68 5.70 3.53 -4.98
C ALA A 68 4.80 2.99 -3.85
N LEU A 69 4.15 3.88 -3.09
CA LEU A 69 3.20 3.52 -2.05
C LEU A 69 1.98 2.81 -2.63
N THR A 70 1.41 3.34 -3.71
CA THR A 70 0.29 2.72 -4.43
C THR A 70 0.65 1.32 -4.93
N ALA A 71 1.83 1.16 -5.57
CA ALA A 71 2.29 -0.13 -6.06
C ALA A 71 2.49 -1.14 -4.91
N THR A 72 3.06 -0.68 -3.79
CA THR A 72 3.26 -1.53 -2.60
C THR A 72 1.94 -1.93 -1.95
N GLY A 73 1.00 -0.99 -1.80
CA GLY A 73 -0.35 -1.26 -1.30
C GLY A 73 -1.10 -2.28 -2.16
N GLY A 74 -0.96 -2.20 -3.49
CA GLY A 74 -1.46 -3.21 -4.42
C GLY A 74 -0.90 -4.61 -4.14
N ARG A 75 0.42 -4.73 -3.98
CA ARG A 75 1.08 -6.02 -3.66
C ARG A 75 0.63 -6.59 -2.32
N VAL A 76 0.44 -5.75 -1.30
CA VAL A 76 -0.05 -6.17 0.02
C VAL A 76 -1.48 -6.71 -0.08
N ARG A 77 -2.36 -6.06 -0.84
CA ARG A 77 -3.73 -6.55 -1.08
C ARG A 77 -3.76 -7.86 -1.85
N THR A 78 -2.92 -8.02 -2.88
CA THR A 78 -2.77 -9.30 -3.59
C THR A 78 -2.35 -10.39 -2.61
N CYS A 79 -1.35 -10.12 -1.77
CA CYS A 79 -0.90 -11.05 -0.74
C CYS A 79 -2.04 -11.44 0.22
N ALA A 80 -2.85 -10.47 0.67
CA ALA A 80 -4.01 -10.73 1.53
C ALA A 80 -5.07 -11.61 0.84
N ALA A 81 -5.30 -11.39 -0.46
CA ALA A 81 -6.22 -12.20 -1.26
C ALA A 81 -5.71 -13.64 -1.41
N ASP A 82 -4.42 -13.83 -1.66
CA ASP A 82 -3.79 -15.14 -1.80
C ASP A 82 -3.90 -15.94 -0.49
N TYR A 83 -3.61 -15.33 0.67
CA TYR A 83 -3.79 -15.98 1.97
C TYR A 83 -5.25 -16.37 2.24
N THR A 84 -6.20 -15.48 1.90
CA THR A 84 -7.62 -15.75 2.06
C THR A 84 -8.08 -16.92 1.18
N ALA A 85 -7.57 -17.03 -0.05
CA ALA A 85 -7.87 -18.15 -0.93
C ALA A 85 -7.33 -19.48 -0.38
N CYS A 86 -6.08 -19.49 0.10
CA CYS A 86 -5.48 -20.66 0.75
C CYS A 86 -6.28 -21.13 1.96
N ASP A 87 -6.74 -20.21 2.82
CA ASP A 87 -7.53 -20.55 4.01
C ASP A 87 -8.87 -21.22 3.64
N VAL A 88 -9.51 -20.78 2.54
CA VAL A 88 -10.75 -21.39 2.02
C VAL A 88 -10.49 -22.79 1.46
N GLU A 89 -9.41 -22.99 0.70
CA GLU A 89 -9.06 -24.31 0.14
C GLU A 89 -8.77 -25.32 1.25
N VAL A 90 -7.97 -24.94 2.24
CA VAL A 90 -7.63 -25.80 3.38
C VAL A 90 -8.88 -26.09 4.24
N GLY A 91 -9.70 -25.08 4.52
CA GLY A 91 -10.96 -25.26 5.27
C GLY A 91 -11.96 -26.16 4.54
N GLY A 92 -12.02 -26.07 3.22
CA GLY A 92 -12.84 -26.93 2.37
C GLY A 92 -12.37 -28.38 2.35
N GLU A 93 -11.06 -28.61 2.24
CA GLU A 93 -10.45 -29.95 2.20
C GLU A 93 -10.70 -30.72 3.52
N TYR A 94 -10.53 -30.07 4.67
CA TYR A 94 -10.85 -30.69 5.98
C TYR A 94 -12.35 -30.94 6.18
N ALA A 95 -13.22 -30.09 5.65
CA ALA A 95 -14.67 -30.31 5.73
C ALA A 95 -15.12 -31.54 4.93
N THR A 96 -14.49 -31.82 3.78
CA THR A 96 -14.73 -33.04 3.00
C THR A 96 -14.21 -34.30 3.68
N VAL A 97 -13.00 -34.30 4.25
CA VAL A 97 -12.44 -35.48 4.94
C VAL A 97 -13.20 -35.80 6.23
N GLY A 98 -13.69 -34.78 6.94
CA GLY A 98 -14.55 -34.96 8.12
C GLY A 98 -15.92 -35.57 7.80
N ALA A 99 -16.43 -35.40 6.58
CA ALA A 99 -17.70 -35.99 6.15
C ALA A 99 -17.55 -37.46 5.71
N GLU A 100 -16.40 -37.85 5.15
CA GLU A 100 -16.14 -39.22 4.69
C GLU A 100 -15.66 -40.16 5.82
N GLY A 101 -15.13 -39.61 6.92
CA GLY A 101 -14.67 -40.38 8.09
C GLY A 101 -15.75 -40.77 9.12
N VAL A 102 -17.02 -40.44 8.86
CA VAL A 102 -18.16 -40.68 9.79
C VAL A 102 -19.14 -41.74 9.26
N SER A 103 -18.81 -42.44 8.16
CA SER A 103 -19.67 -43.50 7.60
C SER A 103 -19.29 -44.92 7.99
#